data_AF-A0A6G7P1Z8-F1
#
_entry.id   AF-A0A6G7P1Z8-F1
#
_cell.length_a   1.000
_cell.length_b   1.000
_cell.length_c   1.000
_cell.angle_alpha   90.00
_cell.angle_beta   90.00
_cell.angle_gamma   90.00
#
_symmetry.space_group_name_H-M   'P 1'
#
loop_
_entity.id
_entity.type
_entity.pdbx_description
1 polymer ?
#
loop_
_entity_poly.entity_id
_entity_poly.type
_entity_poly.pdbx_seq_one_letter_code
_entity_poly.pdbx_strand_id
1 'polypeptide(L)'
;MFGRVRETWGKFRSAAREERAAGRGTRTHNLFEAAAVYVSACAEDDQERSDEAAGWVSPEALSFGVNELACRAVIALARERGESPQTVARDLLGLPAA
;
A
#
# COMPACT_ATOMS: atom_id res chain seq x y z
N MET A 1 1.09 23.23 -1.85
CA MET A 1 -0.10 22.36 -2.01
C MET A 1 0.01 21.02 -1.25
N PHE A 2 0.72 20.95 -0.11
CA PHE A 2 0.91 19.71 0.68
C PHE A 2 -0.08 19.53 1.84
N GLY A 3 -0.92 20.53 2.14
CA GLY A 3 -1.90 20.48 3.24
C GLY A 3 -3.09 19.57 2.96
N ARG A 4 -3.53 19.50 1.70
CA ARG A 4 -4.72 18.73 1.29
C ARG A 4 -4.51 17.21 1.39
N VAL A 5 -3.28 16.76 1.14
CA VAL A 5 -2.89 15.33 1.24
C VAL A 5 -2.85 14.86 2.70
N ARG A 6 -2.47 15.73 3.64
CA ARG A 6 -2.49 15.42 5.08
C ARG A 6 -3.90 15.31 5.63
N GLU A 7 -4.81 16.15 5.14
CA GLU A 7 -6.19 16.18 5.62
C GLU A 7 -6.98 14.95 5.19
N THR A 8 -6.78 14.49 3.94
CA THR A 8 -7.39 13.26 3.44
C THR A 8 -6.86 12.04 4.21
N TRP A 9 -5.55 11.95 4.45
CA TRP A 9 -4.95 10.90 5.27
C TRP A 9 -5.47 10.87 6.72
N GLY A 10 -5.71 12.04 7.32
CA GLY A 10 -6.31 12.14 8.66
C GLY A 10 -7.73 11.58 8.71
N LYS A 11 -8.56 11.90 7.71
CA LYS A 11 -9.93 11.41 7.59
C LYS A 11 -9.99 9.89 7.40
N PHE A 12 -9.11 9.33 6.56
CA PHE A 12 -8.99 7.88 6.38
C PHE A 12 -8.57 7.14 7.66
N ARG A 13 -7.63 7.70 8.44
CA ARG A 13 -7.21 7.10 9.71
C ARG A 13 -8.31 7.09 10.76
N SER A 14 -9.16 8.12 10.79
CA SER A 14 -10.30 8.20 11.71
C SER A 14 -11.40 7.22 11.33
N ALA A 15 -11.77 7.13 10.04
CA ALA A 15 -12.74 6.14 9.55
C ALA A 15 -12.25 4.70 9.82
N ALA A 16 -10.97 4.42 9.56
CA ALA A 16 -10.36 3.12 9.86
C ALA A 16 -10.23 2.82 11.38
N ARG A 17 -10.38 3.82 12.25
CA ARG A 17 -10.41 3.63 13.72
C ARG A 17 -11.82 3.29 14.20
N GLU A 18 -12.84 3.88 13.59
CA GLU A 18 -14.25 3.56 13.85
C GLU A 18 -14.61 2.15 13.38
N GLU A 19 -14.11 1.73 12.21
CA GLU A 19 -14.34 0.39 11.68
C GLU A 19 -13.69 -0.72 12.55
N ARG A 20 -12.51 -0.45 13.12
CA ARG A 20 -11.83 -1.36 14.06
C ARG A 20 -12.59 -1.59 15.36
N ALA A 21 -13.48 -0.68 15.76
CA ALA A 21 -14.25 -0.82 16.99
C ALA A 21 -15.46 -1.78 16.82
N ALA A 22 -15.92 -2.01 15.58
CA ALA A 22 -17.15 -2.73 15.29
C ALA A 22 -16.99 -4.25 15.05
N GLY A 23 -15.79 -4.76 14.79
CA GLY A 23 -15.58 -6.13 14.26
C GLY A 23 -14.83 -7.11 15.19
N ARG A 24 -15.30 -7.36 16.41
CA ARG A 24 -14.73 -8.39 17.32
C ARG A 24 -15.36 -9.79 17.15
N GLY A 25 -15.53 -10.25 15.92
CA GLY A 25 -16.00 -11.61 15.62
C GLY A 25 -15.67 -11.99 14.19
N THR A 26 -14.65 -12.85 14.00
CA THR A 26 -13.96 -13.14 12.73
C THR A 26 -13.19 -11.92 12.21
N ARG A 27 -11.85 -11.97 12.19
CA ARG A 27 -11.04 -10.85 11.71
C ARG A 27 -11.20 -10.80 10.20
N THR A 28 -12.09 -9.95 9.70
CA THR A 28 -12.02 -9.51 8.30
C THR A 28 -10.63 -8.91 8.12
N HIS A 29 -9.79 -9.55 7.31
CA HIS A 29 -8.44 -9.05 7.04
C HIS A 29 -8.54 -7.62 6.53
N ASN A 30 -7.77 -6.71 7.13
CA ASN A 30 -7.89 -5.33 6.73
C ASN A 30 -7.21 -5.12 5.38
N LEU A 31 -7.69 -4.14 4.61
CA LEU A 31 -7.20 -3.88 3.26
C LEU A 31 -5.67 -3.72 3.15
N PHE A 32 -5.08 -2.99 4.09
CA PHE A 32 -3.65 -2.73 4.07
C PHE A 32 -2.83 -3.96 4.46
N GLU A 33 -3.40 -4.86 5.25
CA GLU A 33 -2.81 -6.16 5.60
C GLU A 33 -2.86 -7.12 4.40
N ALA A 34 -3.98 -7.17 3.68
CA ALA A 34 -4.06 -7.93 2.42
C ALA A 34 -3.02 -7.42 1.40
N ALA A 35 -2.93 -6.10 1.20
CA ALA A 35 -1.94 -5.53 0.29
C ALA A 35 -0.48 -5.78 0.74
N ALA A 36 -0.20 -5.71 2.04
CA ALA A 36 1.14 -5.98 2.57
C ALA A 36 1.55 -7.43 2.30
N VAL A 37 0.68 -8.39 2.62
CA VAL A 37 0.95 -9.82 2.41
C VAL A 37 1.04 -10.14 0.92
N TYR A 38 0.12 -9.61 0.10
CA TYR A 38 0.13 -9.80 -1.34
C TYR A 38 1.44 -9.32 -1.97
N VAL A 39 1.86 -8.07 -1.70
CA VAL A 39 3.07 -7.51 -2.30
C VAL A 39 4.35 -8.19 -1.80
N SER A 40 4.43 -8.56 -0.52
CA SER A 40 5.59 -9.32 -0.02
C SER A 40 5.66 -10.71 -0.65
N ALA A 41 4.52 -11.40 -0.79
CA ALA A 41 4.46 -12.72 -1.43
C ALA A 41 4.87 -12.63 -2.92
N CYS A 42 4.40 -11.61 -3.65
CA CYS A 42 4.86 -11.36 -5.01
C CYS A 42 6.37 -11.08 -5.10
N ALA A 43 6.94 -10.37 -4.12
CA ALA A 43 8.38 -10.10 -4.10
C ALA A 43 9.23 -11.33 -3.73
N GLU A 44 8.63 -12.32 -3.07
CA GLU A 44 9.25 -13.59 -2.67
C GLU A 44 8.95 -14.74 -3.65
N ASP A 45 8.26 -14.48 -4.76
CA ASP A 45 7.76 -15.48 -5.72
C ASP A 45 6.86 -16.56 -5.07
N ASP A 46 6.17 -16.22 -3.97
CA ASP A 46 5.23 -17.10 -3.25
C ASP A 46 3.82 -16.94 -3.82
N GLN A 47 3.55 -17.67 -4.91
CA GLN A 47 2.27 -17.60 -5.62
C GLN A 47 1.09 -18.02 -4.75
N GLU A 48 1.24 -19.09 -3.96
CA GLU A 48 0.16 -19.62 -3.10
C GLU A 48 -0.29 -18.58 -2.08
N ARG A 49 0.67 -17.93 -1.39
CA ARG A 49 0.36 -16.87 -0.43
C ARG A 49 -0.20 -15.61 -1.11
N SER A 50 0.26 -15.30 -2.33
CA SER A 50 -0.30 -14.17 -3.09
C SER A 50 -1.77 -14.41 -3.43
N ASP A 51 -2.14 -15.62 -3.86
CA ASP A 51 -3.52 -16.00 -4.18
C ASP A 51 -4.42 -16.01 -2.93
N GLU A 52 -3.88 -16.48 -1.80
CA GLU A 52 -4.56 -16.42 -0.50
C GLU A 52 -4.90 -14.96 -0.12
N ALA A 53 -3.90 -14.07 -0.15
CA ALA A 53 -4.08 -12.66 0.20
C ALA A 53 -5.03 -11.93 -0.76
N ALA A 54 -5.03 -12.29 -2.04
CA ALA A 54 -5.95 -11.74 -3.02
C ALA A 54 -7.41 -12.08 -2.72
N GLY A 55 -7.67 -13.22 -2.07
CA GLY A 55 -9.01 -13.65 -1.64
C GLY A 55 -9.54 -12.95 -0.38
N TRP A 56 -8.71 -12.19 0.33
CA TRP A 56 -9.09 -11.56 1.60
C TRP A 56 -9.99 -10.33 1.44
N VAL A 57 -9.93 -9.66 0.29
CA VAL A 57 -10.63 -8.39 0.00
C VAL A 57 -11.09 -8.36 -1.47
N SER A 58 -11.91 -7.38 -1.85
CA SER A 58 -12.29 -7.24 -3.26
C SER A 58 -11.07 -6.87 -4.13
N PRO A 59 -11.06 -7.21 -5.42
CA PRO A 59 -9.97 -6.82 -6.33
C PRO A 59 -9.72 -5.31 -6.38
N GLU A 60 -10.78 -4.49 -6.34
CA GLU A 60 -10.68 -3.02 -6.34
C GLU A 60 -10.03 -2.52 -5.06
N ALA A 61 -10.38 -3.14 -3.94
CA ALA A 61 -9.80 -2.85 -2.65
C ALA A 61 -8.30 -3.19 -2.67
N LEU A 62 -7.93 -4.41 -3.11
CA LEU A 62 -6.53 -4.83 -3.20
C LEU A 62 -5.71 -3.88 -4.07
N SER A 63 -6.23 -3.50 -5.25
CA SER A 63 -5.59 -2.55 -6.15
C SER A 63 -5.32 -1.20 -5.49
N PHE A 64 -6.29 -0.66 -4.74
CA PHE A 64 -6.10 0.55 -3.94
C PHE A 64 -4.99 0.37 -2.90
N GLY A 65 -5.00 -0.74 -2.16
CA GLY A 65 -4.00 -1.04 -1.14
C GLY A 65 -2.58 -1.14 -1.71
N VAL A 66 -2.42 -1.83 -2.84
CA VAL A 66 -1.14 -1.97 -3.56
C VAL A 66 -0.64 -0.61 -4.05
N ASN A 67 -1.51 0.22 -4.64
CA ASN A 67 -1.13 1.56 -5.09
C ASN A 67 -0.66 2.46 -3.93
N GLU A 68 -1.37 2.44 -2.81
CA GLU A 68 -0.96 3.20 -1.62
C GLU A 68 0.36 2.69 -1.03
N LEU A 69 0.59 1.38 -1.01
CA LEU A 69 1.85 0.79 -0.56
C LEU A 69 3.01 1.20 -1.48
N ALA A 70 2.82 1.14 -2.80
CA ALA A 70 3.81 1.55 -3.79
C ALA A 70 4.20 3.03 -3.63
N CYS A 71 3.22 3.93 -3.48
CA CYS A 71 3.48 5.34 -3.21
C CYS A 71 4.30 5.56 -1.92
N ARG A 72 3.96 4.86 -0.84
CA ARG A 72 4.69 4.96 0.44
C ARG A 72 6.12 4.44 0.31
N ALA A 73 6.32 3.32 -0.39
CA ALA A 73 7.65 2.74 -0.62
C ALA A 73 8.53 3.71 -1.41
N VAL A 74 8.03 4.29 -2.50
CA VAL A 74 8.76 5.28 -3.31
C VAL A 74 9.12 6.52 -2.48
N ILE A 75 8.19 7.06 -1.68
CA ILE A 75 8.46 8.23 -0.83
C ILE A 75 9.52 7.92 0.23
N ALA A 76 9.45 6.74 0.86
CA ALA A 76 10.44 6.32 1.85
C ALA A 76 11.82 6.18 1.21
N LEU A 77 11.92 5.45 0.10
CA LEU A 77 13.17 5.21 -0.60
C LEU A 77 13.79 6.49 -1.19
N ALA A 78 12.97 7.41 -1.71
CA ALA A 78 13.43 8.71 -2.18
C ALA A 78 14.07 9.54 -1.06
N ARG A 79 13.51 9.49 0.15
CA ARG A 79 14.10 10.16 1.32
C ARG A 79 15.41 9.52 1.75
N GLU A 80 15.49 8.19 1.73
CA GLU A 80 16.71 7.44 2.05
C GLU A 80 17.83 7.74 1.07
N ARG A 81 17.52 7.87 -0.23
CA ARG A 81 18.49 8.16 -1.30
C ARG A 81 18.80 9.64 -1.48
N GLY A 82 18.01 10.54 -0.88
CA GLY A 82 18.11 11.98 -1.13
C GLY A 82 17.71 12.38 -2.56
N GLU A 83 16.88 11.57 -3.21
CA GLU A 83 16.46 11.73 -4.59
C GLU A 83 14.99 12.16 -4.70
N SER A 84 14.56 12.56 -5.90
CA SER A 84 13.15 12.81 -6.16
C SER A 84 12.37 11.48 -6.27
N PRO A 85 11.08 11.44 -5.85
CA PRO A 85 10.23 10.26 -6.07
C PRO A 85 10.17 9.80 -7.54
N GLN A 86 10.22 10.75 -8.49
CA GLN A 86 10.23 10.45 -9.91
C GLN A 86 11.51 9.73 -10.33
N THR A 87 12.68 10.17 -9.85
CA THR A 87 13.97 9.53 -10.12
C THR A 87 13.95 8.09 -9.63
N VAL A 88 13.55 7.87 -8.37
CA VAL A 88 13.46 6.52 -7.77
C VAL A 88 12.47 5.63 -8.51
N ALA A 89 11.28 6.13 -8.85
CA ALA A 89 10.29 5.33 -9.57
C ALA A 89 10.77 4.91 -10.96
N ARG A 90 11.52 5.78 -11.66
CA ARG A 90 12.10 5.44 -12.96
C ARG A 90 13.22 4.42 -12.83
N ASP A 91 14.10 4.57 -11.84
CA ASP A 91 15.18 3.64 -11.54
C ASP A 91 14.66 2.23 -11.21
N LEU A 92 13.65 2.12 -10.34
CA LEU A 92 12.99 0.84 -10.01
C LEU A 92 12.39 0.12 -11.24
N LEU A 93 12.00 0.88 -12.27
CA LEU A 93 11.43 0.35 -13.52
C LEU A 93 12.49 0.19 -14.63
N GLY A 94 13.76 0.45 -14.36
CA GLY A 94 14.83 0.39 -15.35
C GLY A 94 14.70 1.44 -16.47
N LEU A 95 13.99 2.53 -16.21
CA LEU A 95 13.78 3.62 -17.19
C LEU A 95 14.95 4.61 -17.13
N PRO A 96 15.31 5.25 -18.28
CA PRO A 96 16.40 6.24 -18.31
C PRO A 96 16.07 7.45 -17.42
N ALA A 97 17.08 8.20 -16.97
CA ALA A 97 16.85 9.47 -16.26
C ALA A 97 16.02 10.43 -17.14
N ALA A 98 15.16 11.22 -16.49
CA ALA A 98 14.30 12.20 -17.15
C ALA A 98 15.05 13.50 -17.45
#